data_AF-A0A956CLH8-F1
#
_entry.id   AF-A0A956CLH8-F1
#
_cell.length_a   1.000
_cell.length_b   1.000
_cell.length_c   1.000
_cell.angle_alpha   90.00
_cell.angle_beta   90.00
_cell.angle_gamma   90.00
#
_symmetry.space_group_name_H-M   'P 1'
#
loop_
_entity.id
_entity.type
_entity.pdbx_description
1 polymer ?
#
loop_
_entity_poly.entity_id
_entity_poly.type
_entity_poly.pdbx_seq_one_letter_code
_entity_poly.pdbx_strand_id
1 'polypeptide(L)'
;MHLDVLAGNRVVVRAERSLPCEPEAAFRWVTDPVAMNRWSTAHVRSVRPGDGGSAAGTGALRSVDLPGLLAPRLEEVVVESRPPERFVYRVVRGAPVREHQGELRVTPAASGSHLEWTIQLTFPVGAMVHVARRTLLPELERSLDRLVDIASTAVPRGDSVPRRDLDESAELMGLFAEAERVLGEQRALAAEREAVRDPRAWFASVYAYVTEGQIDAVRRGVFAHPGWVLRLVPVFHRYYVDNLLRFERSHGAPPEAHWAKAFRASRPGPTRFEEMAQGVFQGMRAHIEEDLPRALAGVYVDHYADKGDYARFRADYLAMAPIFDVAGARLLEHVPSHEIPWRARMARMFLPRELEQRFMARGYYDIPRKRREAFERGERLASLLIERIRPTSERRRTAKKSASKRKRTAKRTPKRG
;
A
#
# COMPACT_ATOMS: atom_id res chain seq x y z
N MET A 1 17.64 18.10 -19.18
CA MET A 1 16.41 17.39 -18.81
C MET A 1 15.76 16.88 -20.09
N HIS A 2 15.28 15.66 -20.11
CA HIS A 2 14.71 15.01 -21.29
C HIS A 2 13.30 14.50 -20.97
N LEU A 3 12.37 14.65 -21.93
CA LEU A 3 11.03 14.07 -21.86
C LEU A 3 10.84 13.17 -23.07
N ASP A 4 10.61 11.89 -22.80
CA ASP A 4 10.35 10.87 -23.80
C ASP A 4 8.86 10.49 -23.77
N VAL A 5 8.20 10.48 -24.94
CA VAL A 5 6.83 9.98 -25.09
C VAL A 5 6.90 8.56 -25.63
N LEU A 6 6.55 7.56 -24.81
CA LEU A 6 6.74 6.14 -25.15
C LEU A 6 5.51 5.51 -25.83
N ALA A 7 4.32 5.98 -25.46
CA ALA A 7 3.03 5.67 -26.08
C ALA A 7 2.16 6.92 -25.91
N GLY A 8 1.19 7.20 -26.79
CA GLY A 8 0.54 8.53 -26.89
C GLY A 8 -0.02 9.15 -25.59
N ASN A 9 -0.17 8.39 -24.50
CA ASN A 9 -0.56 8.86 -23.18
C ASN A 9 0.46 8.57 -22.05
N ARG A 10 1.61 7.93 -22.33
CA ARG A 10 2.66 7.58 -21.37
C ARG A 10 3.93 8.40 -21.61
N VAL A 11 4.45 8.97 -20.55
CA VAL A 11 5.56 9.92 -20.55
C VAL A 11 6.61 9.48 -19.54
N VAL A 12 7.88 9.63 -19.90
CA VAL A 12 9.01 9.52 -18.99
C VAL A 12 9.77 10.84 -19.00
N VAL A 13 9.94 11.43 -17.82
CA VAL A 13 10.76 12.63 -17.61
C VAL A 13 12.03 12.20 -16.90
N ARG A 14 13.18 12.62 -17.43
CA ARG A 14 14.49 12.42 -16.82
C ARG A 14 15.15 13.77 -16.57
N ALA A 15 15.49 14.04 -15.33
CA ALA A 15 16.22 15.23 -14.93
C ALA A 15 17.48 14.83 -14.16
N GLU A 16 18.57 15.52 -14.45
CA GLU A 16 19.88 15.27 -13.84
C GLU A 16 20.46 16.59 -13.32
N ARG A 17 21.12 16.56 -12.16
CA ARG A 17 21.85 17.69 -11.59
C ARG A 17 23.07 17.22 -10.81
N SER A 18 24.18 17.93 -10.95
CA SER A 18 25.31 17.81 -10.02
C SER A 18 25.04 18.70 -8.81
N LEU A 19 25.18 18.13 -7.61
CA LEU A 19 24.95 18.83 -6.35
C LEU A 19 26.29 19.02 -5.63
N PRO A 20 26.63 20.24 -5.19
CA PRO A 20 27.89 20.54 -4.49
C PRO A 20 27.83 20.12 -3.01
N CYS A 21 27.31 18.93 -2.73
CA CYS A 21 27.21 18.36 -1.39
C CYS A 21 27.33 16.84 -1.43
N GLU A 22 27.69 16.25 -0.29
CA GLU A 22 27.83 14.80 -0.14
C GLU A 22 26.51 14.05 -0.40
N PRO A 23 26.56 12.79 -0.87
CA PRO A 23 25.37 11.98 -1.16
C PRO A 23 24.31 11.96 -0.04
N GLU A 24 24.71 11.85 1.23
CA GLU A 24 23.78 11.89 2.36
C GLU A 24 23.01 13.21 2.47
N ALA A 25 23.68 14.34 2.20
CA ALA A 25 23.04 15.66 2.21
C ALA A 25 22.11 15.81 1.00
N ALA A 26 22.56 15.40 -0.20
CA ALA A 26 21.75 15.37 -1.40
C ALA A 26 20.48 14.54 -1.22
N PHE A 27 20.60 13.33 -0.67
CA PHE A 27 19.47 12.45 -0.39
C PHE A 27 18.44 13.12 0.53
N ARG A 28 18.89 13.75 1.62
CA ARG A 28 17.97 14.48 2.52
C ARG A 28 17.28 15.65 1.82
N TRP A 29 18.01 16.42 1.01
CA TRP A 29 17.45 17.54 0.25
C TRP A 29 16.27 17.11 -0.64
N VAL A 30 16.34 15.92 -1.23
CA VAL A 30 15.34 15.43 -2.18
C VAL A 30 14.28 14.51 -1.58
N THR A 31 14.39 14.13 -0.30
CA THR A 31 13.46 13.18 0.34
C THR A 31 12.76 13.71 1.59
N ASP A 32 13.38 14.63 2.35
CA ASP A 32 12.76 15.20 3.55
C ASP A 32 11.83 16.38 3.17
N PRO A 33 10.52 16.33 3.47
CA PRO A 33 9.60 17.42 3.15
C PRO A 33 10.05 18.81 3.66
N VAL A 34 10.68 18.90 4.83
CA VAL A 34 11.18 20.17 5.38
C VAL A 34 12.29 20.74 4.50
N ALA A 35 13.16 19.89 3.99
CA ALA A 35 14.24 20.28 3.09
C ALA A 35 13.70 20.58 1.67
N MET A 36 12.82 19.71 1.15
CA MET A 36 12.18 19.83 -0.15
C MET A 36 11.44 21.16 -0.33
N ASN A 37 10.68 21.58 0.68
CA ASN A 37 9.87 22.80 0.63
C ASN A 37 10.70 24.09 0.60
N ARG A 38 12.03 24.02 0.73
CA ARG A 38 12.92 25.18 0.58
C ARG A 38 13.31 25.46 -0.87
N TRP A 39 13.19 24.47 -1.75
CA TRP A 39 13.59 24.57 -3.16
C TRP A 39 12.48 24.22 -4.16
N SER A 40 11.58 23.29 -3.81
CA SER A 40 10.53 22.83 -4.72
C SER A 40 9.39 23.82 -4.83
N THR A 41 8.84 24.00 -6.04
CA THR A 41 7.57 24.71 -6.25
C THR A 41 6.35 23.87 -5.88
N ALA A 42 6.52 22.55 -5.73
CA ALA A 42 5.50 21.66 -5.19
C ALA A 42 5.68 21.50 -3.67
N HIS A 43 4.64 21.80 -2.90
CA HIS A 43 4.73 21.78 -1.44
C HIS A 43 4.37 20.39 -0.89
N VAL A 44 5.31 19.76 -0.19
CA VAL A 44 5.18 18.41 0.36
C VAL A 44 4.85 18.48 1.85
N ARG A 45 3.87 17.70 2.29
CA ARG A 45 3.52 17.50 3.70
C ARG A 45 3.54 16.02 4.06
N SER A 46 4.10 15.69 5.22
CA SER A 46 3.95 14.36 5.80
C SER A 46 2.50 14.15 6.26
N VAL A 47 1.88 13.06 5.84
CA VAL A 47 0.53 12.66 6.27
C VAL A 47 0.63 11.53 7.30
N ARG A 48 1.45 10.51 7.00
CA ARG A 48 1.79 9.42 7.91
C ARG A 48 3.27 9.08 7.76
N PRO A 49 4.01 8.87 8.85
CA PRO A 49 5.39 8.43 8.76
C PRO A 49 5.51 7.01 8.20
N GLY A 50 6.66 6.73 7.61
CA GLY A 50 7.09 5.41 7.18
C GLY A 50 7.98 4.74 8.22
N ASP A 51 8.77 3.78 7.76
CA ASP A 51 9.77 3.07 8.56
C ASP A 51 10.75 4.05 9.26
N GLY A 52 11.04 3.79 10.54
CA GLY A 52 11.83 4.67 11.39
C GLY A 52 11.10 5.93 11.84
N GLY A 53 9.78 6.02 11.69
CA GLY A 53 9.02 7.22 12.01
C GLY A 53 9.27 8.41 11.08
N SER A 54 9.93 8.18 9.94
CA SER A 54 10.39 9.25 9.03
C SER A 54 9.42 9.50 7.88
N ALA A 55 9.30 10.75 7.44
CA ALA A 55 8.57 11.11 6.21
C ALA A 55 9.29 10.67 4.93
N ALA A 56 10.58 10.32 5.02
CA ALA A 56 11.36 9.71 3.94
C ALA A 56 11.49 8.18 4.12
N GLY A 57 10.89 7.60 5.16
CA GLY A 57 10.91 6.16 5.41
C GLY A 57 10.01 5.39 4.44
N THR A 58 10.39 4.15 4.11
CA THR A 58 9.55 3.26 3.29
C THR A 58 8.14 3.16 3.87
N GLY A 59 7.15 3.28 3.01
CA GLY A 59 5.74 3.31 3.34
C GLY A 59 5.21 4.67 3.79
N ALA A 60 6.04 5.70 3.97
CA ALA A 60 5.55 7.04 4.36
C ALA A 60 4.51 7.56 3.36
N LEU A 61 3.42 8.12 3.88
CA LEU A 61 2.37 8.74 3.07
C LEU A 61 2.55 10.26 3.13
N ARG A 62 2.63 10.90 1.97
CA ARG A 62 2.83 12.33 1.82
C ARG A 62 1.73 12.94 0.96
N SER A 63 1.42 14.20 1.22
CA SER A 63 0.55 15.02 0.39
C SER A 63 1.42 16.02 -0.36
N VAL A 64 1.22 16.14 -1.66
CA VAL A 64 1.94 17.08 -2.52
C VAL A 64 0.94 18.05 -3.12
N ASP A 65 1.06 19.33 -2.80
CA ASP A 65 0.28 20.40 -3.43
C ASP A 65 1.08 20.92 -4.64
N LEU A 66 0.56 20.70 -5.86
CA LEU A 66 1.22 21.16 -7.08
C LEU A 66 0.96 22.66 -7.34
N PRO A 67 1.91 23.37 -7.98
CA PRO A 67 1.71 24.76 -8.38
C PRO A 67 0.69 24.87 -9.53
N GLY A 68 0.04 26.03 -9.66
CA GLY A 68 -0.83 26.38 -10.80
C GLY A 68 -2.29 26.65 -10.44
N LEU A 69 -3.09 27.10 -11.43
CA LEU A 69 -4.45 27.64 -11.24
C LEU A 69 -5.44 26.67 -10.56
N LEU A 70 -5.29 25.37 -10.80
CA LEU A 70 -6.13 24.34 -10.18
C LEU A 70 -5.51 23.72 -8.92
N ALA A 71 -4.25 24.08 -8.61
CA ALA A 71 -3.44 23.61 -7.49
C ALA A 71 -3.78 22.18 -7.01
N PRO A 72 -3.72 21.16 -7.89
CA PRO A 72 -4.19 19.83 -7.53
C PRO A 72 -3.33 19.25 -6.41
N ARG A 73 -4.00 18.64 -5.43
CA ARG A 73 -3.36 17.91 -4.36
C ARG A 73 -3.24 16.44 -4.73
N LEU A 74 -2.03 15.91 -4.59
CA LEU A 74 -1.71 14.50 -4.74
C LEU A 74 -1.45 13.87 -3.37
N GLU A 75 -1.69 12.56 -3.27
CA GLU A 75 -1.14 11.73 -2.21
C GLU A 75 -0.17 10.74 -2.84
N GLU A 76 1.00 10.61 -2.25
CA GLU A 76 2.04 9.68 -2.66
C GLU A 76 2.52 8.84 -1.49
N VAL A 77 2.93 7.62 -1.78
CA VAL A 77 3.53 6.69 -0.83
C VAL A 77 4.98 6.42 -1.22
N VAL A 78 5.89 6.40 -0.25
CA VAL A 78 7.27 5.98 -0.44
C VAL A 78 7.29 4.46 -0.61
N VAL A 79 7.73 3.98 -1.76
CA VAL A 79 7.81 2.56 -2.12
C VAL A 79 9.12 1.95 -1.63
N GLU A 80 10.23 2.67 -1.80
CA GLU A 80 11.58 2.24 -1.40
C GLU A 80 12.37 3.45 -0.93
N SER A 81 13.13 3.29 0.16
CA SER A 81 14.06 4.31 0.65
C SER A 81 15.34 3.61 1.10
N ARG A 82 16.42 3.82 0.34
CA ARG A 82 17.76 3.28 0.59
C ARG A 82 18.77 4.45 0.59
N PRO A 83 18.92 5.16 1.71
CA PRO A 83 19.85 6.28 1.80
C PRO A 83 21.32 5.82 1.72
N PRO A 84 22.21 6.56 1.05
CA PRO A 84 21.94 7.81 0.34
C PRO A 84 21.55 7.60 -1.13
N GLU A 85 21.45 6.36 -1.60
CA GLU A 85 21.56 6.05 -3.03
C GLU A 85 20.24 6.10 -3.80
N ARG A 86 19.11 5.70 -3.19
CA ARG A 86 17.88 5.45 -3.95
C ARG A 86 16.60 5.75 -3.18
N PHE A 87 15.65 6.40 -3.84
CA PHE A 87 14.33 6.69 -3.29
C PHE A 87 13.26 6.55 -4.36
N VAL A 88 12.22 5.75 -4.10
CA VAL A 88 11.12 5.50 -5.03
C VAL A 88 9.82 5.87 -4.35
N TYR A 89 8.97 6.61 -5.04
CA TYR A 89 7.62 6.96 -4.57
C TYR A 89 6.59 6.74 -5.67
N ARG A 90 5.33 6.57 -5.26
CA ARG A 90 4.20 6.38 -6.18
C ARG A 90 3.01 7.22 -5.74
N VAL A 91 2.41 7.94 -6.68
CA VAL A 91 1.15 8.65 -6.42
C VAL A 91 0.02 7.64 -6.38
N VAL A 92 -0.76 7.70 -5.31
CA VAL A 92 -1.89 6.81 -5.02
C VAL A 92 -3.23 7.54 -5.11
N ARG A 93 -3.23 8.88 -5.17
CA ARG A 93 -4.44 9.71 -5.28
C ARG A 93 -4.15 11.10 -5.84
N GLY A 94 -5.16 11.73 -6.46
CA GLY A 94 -5.29 13.19 -6.51
C GLY A 94 -5.07 13.87 -7.87
N ALA A 95 -4.40 13.23 -8.82
CA ALA A 95 -4.29 13.73 -10.20
C ALA A 95 -5.06 12.85 -11.19
N PRO A 96 -5.46 13.38 -12.36
CA PRO A 96 -5.91 12.58 -13.49
C PRO A 96 -4.70 11.87 -14.13
N VAL A 97 -4.03 11.02 -13.38
CA VAL A 97 -2.95 10.12 -13.82
C VAL A 97 -3.35 8.70 -13.45
N ARG A 98 -3.21 7.78 -14.40
CA ARG A 98 -3.42 6.35 -14.18
C ARG A 98 -2.28 5.75 -13.37
N GLU A 99 -1.06 6.14 -13.71
CA GLU A 99 0.16 5.70 -13.07
C GLU A 99 1.08 6.89 -12.94
N HIS A 100 1.68 7.05 -11.76
CA HIS A 100 2.73 8.04 -11.53
C HIS A 100 3.70 7.50 -10.49
N GLN A 101 4.93 7.27 -10.93
CA GLN A 101 6.04 6.81 -10.10
C GLN A 101 7.25 7.71 -10.33
N GLY A 102 7.91 8.11 -9.25
CA GLY A 102 9.20 8.78 -9.33
C GLY A 102 10.29 7.94 -8.67
N GLU A 103 11.46 7.94 -9.30
CA GLU A 103 12.67 7.30 -8.81
C GLU A 103 13.80 8.35 -8.80
N LEU A 104 14.40 8.52 -7.63
CA LEU A 104 15.58 9.34 -7.40
C LEU A 104 16.77 8.41 -7.18
N ARG A 105 17.89 8.72 -7.83
CA ARG A 105 19.18 8.08 -7.58
C ARG A 105 20.22 9.15 -7.28
N VAL A 106 21.03 8.92 -6.26
CA VAL A 106 22.16 9.78 -5.91
C VAL A 106 23.42 8.94 -5.97
N THR A 107 24.39 9.39 -6.75
CA THR A 107 25.71 8.75 -6.86
C THR A 107 26.80 9.72 -6.40
N PRO A 108 27.90 9.22 -5.77
CA PRO A 108 29.07 10.05 -5.51
C PRO A 108 29.67 10.61 -6.80
N ALA A 109 30.16 11.85 -6.75
CA ALA A 109 30.85 12.51 -7.85
C ALA A 109 32.15 13.16 -7.34
N ALA A 110 33.06 13.52 -8.25
CA ALA A 110 34.37 14.09 -7.88
C ALA A 110 34.27 15.36 -7.01
N SER A 111 33.18 16.13 -7.13
CA SER A 111 32.94 17.36 -6.39
C SER A 111 31.54 17.37 -5.76
N GLY A 112 31.19 16.32 -5.01
CA GLY A 112 29.91 16.18 -4.30
C GLY A 112 29.12 14.96 -4.77
N SER A 113 27.94 15.17 -5.32
CA SER A 113 27.07 14.08 -5.77
C SER A 113 26.35 14.39 -7.07
N HIS A 114 25.87 13.36 -7.74
CA HIS A 114 25.06 13.45 -8.93
C HIS A 114 23.66 12.90 -8.64
N LEU A 115 22.63 13.69 -8.94
CA LEU A 115 21.23 13.35 -8.77
C LEU A 115 20.61 13.03 -10.15
N GLU A 116 20.04 11.84 -10.27
CA GLU A 116 19.15 11.45 -11.37
C GLU A 116 17.72 11.33 -10.82
N TRP A 117 16.76 11.98 -11.48
CA TRP A 117 15.33 11.87 -11.19
C TRP A 117 14.57 11.41 -12.42
N THR A 118 14.01 10.21 -12.36
CA THR A 118 13.12 9.66 -13.38
C THR A 118 11.68 9.69 -12.88
N ILE A 119 10.78 10.30 -13.64
CA ILE A 119 9.33 10.34 -13.36
C ILE A 119 8.60 9.65 -14.52
N GLN A 120 7.83 8.61 -14.20
CA GLN A 120 6.98 7.89 -15.15
C GLN A 120 5.54 8.26 -14.90
N LEU A 121 4.83 8.69 -15.96
CA LEU A 121 3.45 9.18 -15.91
C LEU A 121 2.63 8.51 -17.00
N THR A 122 1.46 8.00 -16.66
CA THR A 122 0.45 7.52 -17.63
C THR A 122 -0.82 8.36 -17.45
N PHE A 123 -1.23 9.07 -18.50
CA PHE A 123 -2.44 9.89 -18.50
C PHE A 123 -3.66 9.11 -19.01
N PRO A 124 -4.89 9.45 -18.57
CA PRO A 124 -6.11 8.89 -19.12
C PRO A 124 -6.32 9.24 -20.60
N VAL A 125 -5.87 10.43 -21.02
CA VAL A 125 -6.06 10.97 -22.37
C VAL A 125 -4.72 11.51 -22.90
N GLY A 126 -4.35 11.17 -24.13
CA GLY A 126 -3.06 11.57 -24.73
C GLY A 126 -2.85 13.08 -24.85
N ALA A 127 -3.92 13.87 -25.02
CA ALA A 127 -3.83 15.34 -25.06
C ALA A 127 -3.23 15.93 -23.77
N MET A 128 -3.41 15.28 -22.60
CA MET A 128 -2.85 15.73 -21.33
C MET A 128 -1.32 15.71 -21.31
N VAL A 129 -0.67 14.90 -22.14
CA VAL A 129 0.80 14.88 -22.31
C VAL A 129 1.33 16.25 -22.71
N HIS A 130 0.63 16.95 -23.60
CA HIS A 130 1.04 18.26 -24.10
C HIS A 130 0.95 19.33 -23.00
N VAL A 131 -0.09 19.25 -22.16
CA VAL A 131 -0.26 20.13 -20.99
C VAL A 131 0.84 19.86 -19.97
N ALA A 132 1.09 18.59 -19.65
CA ALA A 132 2.16 18.20 -18.74
C ALA A 132 3.53 18.69 -19.23
N ARG A 133 3.85 18.52 -20.51
CA ARG A 133 5.12 19.03 -21.08
C ARG A 133 5.31 20.54 -20.89
N ARG A 134 4.26 21.34 -21.05
CA ARG A 134 4.34 22.80 -20.94
C ARG A 134 4.36 23.32 -19.49
N THR A 135 3.98 22.48 -18.52
CA THR A 135 3.80 22.90 -17.12
C THR A 135 4.77 22.20 -16.18
N LEU A 136 4.88 20.86 -16.25
CA LEU A 136 5.73 20.06 -15.37
C LEU A 136 7.21 20.34 -15.60
N LEU A 137 7.64 20.40 -16.86
CA LEU A 137 9.06 20.52 -17.20
C LEU A 137 9.68 21.85 -16.71
N PRO A 138 9.11 23.03 -17.00
CA PRO A 138 9.72 24.28 -16.53
C PRO A 138 9.72 24.42 -15.01
N GLU A 139 8.67 23.92 -14.34
CA GLU A 139 8.58 23.94 -12.87
C GLU A 139 9.60 23.01 -12.21
N LEU A 140 9.82 21.83 -12.81
CA LEU A 140 10.81 20.88 -12.35
C LEU A 140 12.24 21.43 -12.53
N GLU A 141 12.55 22.03 -13.69
CA GLU A 141 13.84 22.69 -13.92
C GLU A 141 14.08 23.81 -12.92
N ARG A 142 13.13 24.74 -12.77
CA ARG A 142 13.25 25.85 -11.82
C ARG A 142 13.47 25.37 -10.39
N SER A 143 12.76 24.32 -9.99
CA SER A 143 12.91 23.72 -8.66
C SER A 143 14.31 23.10 -8.49
N LEU A 144 14.78 22.34 -9.48
CA LEU A 144 16.09 21.67 -9.43
C LEU A 144 17.26 22.66 -9.47
N ASP A 145 17.14 23.77 -10.19
CA ASP A 145 18.17 24.81 -10.21
C ASP A 145 18.26 25.50 -8.83
N ARG A 146 17.10 25.79 -8.22
CA ARG A 146 17.06 26.30 -6.84
C ARG A 146 17.62 25.30 -5.82
N LEU A 147 17.49 24.00 -6.07
CA LEU A 147 18.12 22.96 -5.25
C LEU A 147 19.64 23.04 -5.32
N VAL A 148 20.22 23.23 -6.51
CA VAL A 148 21.68 23.41 -6.67
C VAL A 148 22.16 24.63 -5.86
N ASP A 149 21.46 25.75 -5.98
CA ASP A 149 21.80 26.99 -5.26
C ASP A 149 21.78 26.79 -3.74
N ILE A 150 20.70 26.20 -3.21
CA ILE A 150 20.58 26.02 -1.76
C ILE A 150 21.54 24.96 -1.21
N ALA A 151 21.84 23.92 -1.99
CA ALA A 151 22.80 22.89 -1.61
C ALA A 151 24.23 23.43 -1.53
N SER A 152 24.55 24.50 -2.28
CA SER A 152 25.86 25.17 -2.20
C SER A 152 26.07 25.99 -0.93
N THR A 153 24.98 26.38 -0.24
CA THR A 153 25.02 27.31 0.90
C THR A 153 24.53 26.71 2.21
N ALA A 154 23.88 25.54 2.17
CA ALA A 154 23.30 24.93 3.36
C ALA A 154 23.36 23.40 3.33
N VAL A 155 23.44 22.82 4.53
CA VAL A 155 23.31 21.37 4.77
C VAL A 155 21.94 21.10 5.40
N PRO A 156 21.16 20.14 4.88
CA PRO A 156 19.85 19.84 5.44
C PRO A 156 20.01 19.10 6.78
N ARG A 157 19.24 19.54 7.77
CA ARG A 157 19.15 18.90 9.10
C ARG A 157 18.01 17.89 9.09
N GLY A 158 18.18 16.81 9.85
CA GLY A 158 17.17 15.77 10.01
C GLY A 158 17.80 14.43 10.35
N ASP A 159 17.01 13.54 10.93
CA ASP A 159 17.45 12.19 11.25
C ASP A 159 17.58 11.36 9.97
N SER A 160 18.59 10.49 9.94
CA SER A 160 18.74 9.51 8.86
C SER A 160 17.61 8.47 8.94
N VAL A 161 17.01 8.15 7.79
CA VAL A 161 16.13 6.99 7.67
C VAL A 161 16.92 5.71 7.99
N PRO A 162 16.40 4.79 8.83
CA PRO A 162 17.06 3.52 9.09
C PRO A 162 17.34 2.74 7.81
N ARG A 163 18.58 2.27 7.64
CA ARG A 163 18.95 1.33 6.56
C ARG A 163 18.51 -0.08 6.97
N ARG A 164 17.28 -0.43 6.61
CA ARG A 164 16.72 -1.76 6.78
C ARG A 164 16.40 -2.32 5.40
N ASP A 165 16.85 -3.53 5.11
CA ASP A 165 16.48 -4.26 3.91
C ASP A 165 15.77 -5.56 4.31
N LEU A 166 14.69 -5.88 3.61
CA LEU A 166 13.91 -7.10 3.82
C LEU A 166 14.16 -7.99 2.60
N ASP A 167 15.35 -8.58 2.52
CA ASP A 167 15.62 -9.57 1.50
C ASP A 167 14.93 -10.88 1.88
N GLU A 168 13.94 -11.26 1.08
CA GLU A 168 13.15 -12.48 1.26
C GLU A 168 13.37 -13.47 0.11
N SER A 169 14.36 -13.22 -0.76
CA SER A 169 14.55 -13.93 -2.03
C SER A 169 14.66 -15.45 -1.82
N ALA A 170 15.31 -15.88 -0.74
CA ALA A 170 15.47 -17.29 -0.39
C ALA A 170 14.14 -18.00 -0.04
N GLU A 171 13.14 -17.27 0.46
CA GLU A 171 11.86 -17.83 0.89
C GLU A 171 10.80 -17.81 -0.23
N LEU A 172 10.99 -16.98 -1.27
CA LEU A 172 9.97 -16.72 -2.29
C LEU A 172 9.50 -17.98 -3.02
N MET A 173 10.40 -18.90 -3.34
CA MET A 173 10.00 -20.15 -4.02
C MET A 173 8.99 -20.96 -3.19
N GLY A 174 9.24 -21.10 -1.88
CA GLY A 174 8.31 -21.81 -0.99
C GLY A 174 6.98 -21.08 -0.82
N LEU A 175 7.03 -19.75 -0.71
CA LEU A 175 5.84 -18.91 -0.58
C LEU A 175 4.97 -18.95 -1.84
N PHE A 176 5.58 -19.00 -3.04
CA PHE A 176 4.84 -19.21 -4.28
C PHE A 176 4.14 -20.57 -4.31
N ALA A 177 4.87 -21.64 -3.98
CA ALA A 177 4.30 -22.99 -3.97
C ALA A 177 3.11 -23.10 -3.00
N GLU A 178 3.21 -22.48 -1.82
CA GLU A 178 2.10 -22.43 -0.86
C GLU A 178 0.91 -21.63 -1.39
N ALA A 179 1.14 -20.45 -1.94
CA ALA A 179 0.08 -19.60 -2.50
C ALA A 179 -0.62 -20.27 -3.70
N GLU A 180 0.13 -20.98 -4.55
CA GLU A 180 -0.42 -21.74 -5.69
C GLU A 180 -1.24 -22.95 -5.25
N ARG A 181 -0.79 -23.68 -4.21
CA ARG A 181 -1.59 -24.74 -3.59
C ARG A 181 -2.92 -24.20 -3.07
N VAL A 182 -2.88 -23.08 -2.32
CA VAL A 182 -4.07 -22.40 -1.81
C VAL A 182 -4.99 -21.94 -2.94
N LEU A 183 -4.44 -21.40 -4.04
CA LEU A 183 -5.23 -21.04 -5.21
C LEU A 183 -5.94 -22.26 -5.81
N GLY A 184 -5.28 -23.41 -5.88
CA GLY A 184 -5.89 -24.67 -6.30
C GLY A 184 -7.08 -25.06 -5.43
N GLU A 185 -6.94 -24.97 -4.11
CA GLU A 185 -8.00 -25.25 -3.13
C GLU A 185 -9.18 -24.27 -3.26
N GLN A 186 -8.90 -22.98 -3.46
CA GLN A 186 -9.94 -21.96 -3.68
C GLN A 186 -10.73 -22.23 -4.96
N ARG A 187 -10.06 -22.63 -6.04
CA ARG A 187 -10.70 -22.98 -7.32
C ARG A 187 -11.57 -24.24 -7.20
N ALA A 188 -11.05 -25.28 -6.54
CA ALA A 188 -11.80 -26.51 -6.28
C ALA A 188 -13.07 -26.21 -5.47
N LEU A 189 -12.94 -25.45 -4.38
CA LEU A 189 -14.07 -25.04 -3.55
C LEU A 189 -15.10 -24.23 -4.35
N ALA A 190 -14.66 -23.28 -5.18
CA ALA A 190 -15.58 -22.51 -6.03
C ALA A 190 -16.34 -23.42 -7.02
N ALA A 191 -15.66 -24.37 -7.66
CA ALA A 191 -16.25 -25.29 -8.62
C ALA A 191 -17.24 -26.27 -7.97
N GLU A 192 -16.90 -26.84 -6.81
CA GLU A 192 -17.79 -27.72 -6.04
C GLU A 192 -19.11 -27.03 -5.67
N ARG A 193 -19.04 -25.74 -5.30
CA ARG A 193 -20.23 -24.95 -4.93
C ARG A 193 -21.06 -24.57 -6.14
N GLU A 194 -20.42 -24.20 -7.26
CA GLU A 194 -21.15 -23.91 -8.50
C GLU A 194 -21.87 -25.15 -9.03
N ALA A 195 -21.27 -26.34 -8.90
CA ALA A 195 -21.86 -27.61 -9.35
C ALA A 195 -23.22 -27.90 -8.67
N VAL A 196 -23.40 -27.44 -7.42
CA VAL A 196 -24.66 -27.56 -6.67
C VAL A 196 -25.47 -26.26 -6.64
N ARG A 197 -25.09 -25.25 -7.44
CA ARG A 197 -25.69 -23.90 -7.50
C ARG A 197 -25.81 -23.23 -6.13
N ASP A 198 -24.79 -23.39 -5.30
CA ASP A 198 -24.70 -22.71 -4.02
C ASP A 198 -24.25 -21.25 -4.23
N PRO A 199 -25.04 -20.24 -3.82
CA PRO A 199 -24.69 -18.82 -3.96
C PRO A 199 -23.36 -18.42 -3.32
N ARG A 200 -22.81 -19.23 -2.42
CA ARG A 200 -21.48 -19.02 -1.84
C ARG A 200 -20.35 -19.20 -2.87
N ALA A 201 -20.62 -19.84 -4.01
CA ALA A 201 -19.69 -19.97 -5.13
C ALA A 201 -19.20 -18.62 -5.68
N TRP A 202 -20.03 -17.57 -5.63
CA TRP A 202 -19.66 -16.24 -6.10
C TRP A 202 -18.50 -15.63 -5.30
N PHE A 203 -18.57 -15.71 -3.98
CA PHE A 203 -17.49 -15.20 -3.13
C PHE A 203 -16.25 -16.11 -3.21
N ALA A 204 -16.43 -17.44 -3.24
CA ALA A 204 -15.31 -18.36 -3.43
C ALA A 204 -14.54 -18.09 -4.74
N SER A 205 -15.28 -17.84 -5.84
CA SER A 205 -14.71 -17.49 -7.15
C SER A 205 -13.91 -16.19 -7.12
N VAL A 206 -14.46 -15.10 -6.56
CA VAL A 206 -13.73 -13.82 -6.49
C VAL A 206 -12.49 -13.94 -5.60
N TYR A 207 -12.52 -14.80 -4.58
CA TYR A 207 -11.36 -15.10 -3.74
C TYR A 207 -10.23 -15.74 -4.55
N ALA A 208 -10.55 -16.75 -5.37
CA ALA A 208 -9.58 -17.37 -6.27
C ALA A 208 -9.00 -16.36 -7.28
N TYR A 209 -9.84 -15.48 -7.85
CA TYR A 209 -9.37 -14.47 -8.80
C TYR A 209 -8.45 -13.42 -8.17
N VAL A 210 -8.72 -13.01 -6.92
CA VAL A 210 -7.85 -12.09 -6.19
C VAL A 210 -6.51 -12.77 -5.87
N THR A 211 -6.51 -14.01 -5.39
CA THR A 211 -5.28 -14.76 -5.11
C THR A 211 -4.42 -14.94 -6.37
N GLU A 212 -5.04 -15.33 -7.49
CA GLU A 212 -4.36 -15.42 -8.79
C GLU A 212 -3.73 -14.06 -9.18
N GLY A 213 -4.51 -12.98 -9.10
CA GLY A 213 -4.01 -11.65 -9.41
C GLY A 213 -2.89 -11.16 -8.48
N GLN A 214 -2.88 -11.58 -7.22
CA GLN A 214 -1.77 -11.33 -6.29
C GLN A 214 -0.52 -12.08 -6.70
N ILE A 215 -0.62 -13.40 -6.96
CA ILE A 215 0.52 -14.23 -7.40
C ILE A 215 1.13 -13.64 -8.68
N ASP A 216 0.29 -13.30 -9.66
CA ASP A 216 0.78 -12.73 -10.92
C ASP A 216 1.39 -11.33 -10.75
N ALA A 217 0.85 -10.50 -9.86
CA ALA A 217 1.44 -9.20 -9.55
C ALA A 217 2.80 -9.35 -8.85
N VAL A 218 2.97 -10.35 -7.98
CA VAL A 218 4.27 -10.68 -7.38
C VAL A 218 5.26 -11.14 -8.45
N ARG A 219 4.87 -12.05 -9.36
CA ARG A 219 5.73 -12.51 -10.47
C ARG A 219 6.18 -11.36 -11.39
N ARG A 220 5.33 -10.36 -11.60
CA ARG A 220 5.66 -9.15 -12.39
C ARG A 220 6.51 -8.12 -11.63
N GLY A 221 6.86 -8.37 -10.37
CA GLY A 221 7.67 -7.45 -9.57
C GLY A 221 6.94 -6.16 -9.16
N VAL A 222 5.62 -6.22 -8.97
CA VAL A 222 4.81 -5.05 -8.58
C VAL A 222 5.08 -4.58 -7.15
N PHE A 223 5.51 -5.48 -6.27
CA PHE A 223 5.62 -5.24 -4.83
C PHE A 223 7.08 -5.16 -4.37
N ALA A 224 7.35 -4.27 -3.42
CA ALA A 224 8.66 -4.14 -2.77
C ALA A 224 8.91 -5.28 -1.75
N HIS A 225 7.85 -5.81 -1.15
CA HIS A 225 7.86 -6.90 -0.17
C HIS A 225 6.99 -8.07 -0.68
N PRO A 226 7.46 -8.79 -1.72
CA PRO A 226 6.71 -9.89 -2.33
C PRO A 226 6.40 -11.02 -1.34
N GLY A 227 7.32 -11.33 -0.40
CA GLY A 227 7.10 -12.36 0.60
C GLY A 227 5.97 -12.01 1.56
N TRP A 228 5.83 -10.74 1.92
CA TRP A 228 4.72 -10.28 2.78
C TRP A 228 3.37 -10.47 2.09
N VAL A 229 3.27 -10.14 0.80
CA VAL A 229 2.03 -10.34 0.02
C VAL A 229 1.66 -11.81 -0.07
N LEU A 230 2.62 -12.69 -0.37
CA LEU A 230 2.38 -14.13 -0.48
C LEU A 230 1.96 -14.76 0.85
N ARG A 231 2.54 -14.35 1.98
CA ARG A 231 2.17 -14.85 3.32
C ARG A 231 0.74 -14.51 3.74
N LEU A 232 0.14 -13.47 3.17
CA LEU A 232 -1.26 -13.13 3.44
C LEU A 232 -2.24 -14.17 2.85
N VAL A 233 -1.90 -14.77 1.72
CA VAL A 233 -2.76 -15.71 0.97
C VAL A 233 -3.23 -16.90 1.82
N PRO A 234 -2.35 -17.71 2.44
CA PRO A 234 -2.77 -18.85 3.25
C PRO A 234 -3.53 -18.43 4.52
N VAL A 235 -3.18 -17.28 5.13
CA VAL A 235 -3.87 -16.77 6.33
C VAL A 235 -5.32 -16.42 6.01
N PHE A 236 -5.54 -15.71 4.91
CA PHE A 236 -6.87 -15.35 4.42
C PHE A 236 -7.69 -16.58 4.05
N HIS A 237 -7.09 -17.52 3.32
CA HIS A 237 -7.72 -18.76 2.97
C HIS A 237 -8.20 -19.54 4.20
N ARG A 238 -7.34 -19.68 5.22
CA ARG A 238 -7.68 -20.35 6.47
C ARG A 238 -8.86 -19.68 7.18
N TYR A 239 -8.86 -18.35 7.32
CA TYR A 239 -9.99 -17.64 7.93
C TYR A 239 -11.31 -17.93 7.23
N TYR A 240 -11.31 -17.95 5.90
CA TYR A 240 -12.51 -18.25 5.13
C TYR A 240 -12.96 -19.71 5.27
N VAL A 241 -12.06 -20.66 5.02
CA VAL A 241 -12.38 -22.10 4.99
C VAL A 241 -12.76 -22.62 6.38
N ASP A 242 -12.04 -22.22 7.44
CA ASP A 242 -12.38 -22.62 8.80
C ASP A 242 -13.80 -22.17 9.17
N ASN A 243 -14.15 -20.93 8.81
CA ASN A 243 -15.48 -20.41 9.07
C ASN A 243 -16.55 -21.08 8.20
N LEU A 244 -16.26 -21.38 6.94
CA LEU A 244 -17.19 -22.12 6.07
C LEU A 244 -17.46 -23.52 6.62
N LEU A 245 -16.42 -24.26 6.99
CA LEU A 245 -16.53 -25.60 7.56
C LEU A 245 -17.32 -25.59 8.88
N ARG A 246 -17.09 -24.60 9.75
CA ARG A 246 -17.87 -24.44 10.99
C ARG A 246 -19.32 -24.10 10.74
N PHE A 247 -19.61 -23.33 9.68
CA PHE A 247 -20.97 -22.98 9.30
C PHE A 247 -21.75 -24.19 8.77
N GLU A 248 -21.07 -25.11 8.07
CA GLU A 248 -21.70 -26.29 7.46
C GLU A 248 -21.87 -27.46 8.43
N ARG A 249 -21.03 -27.56 9.45
CA ARG A 249 -21.14 -28.61 10.47
C ARG A 249 -22.27 -28.32 11.45
N SER A 250 -23.07 -29.34 11.75
CA SER A 250 -24.13 -29.26 12.77
C SER A 250 -23.61 -29.27 14.21
N HIS A 251 -22.36 -29.69 14.43
CA HIS A 251 -21.73 -29.82 15.76
C HIS A 251 -20.34 -29.18 15.76
N GLY A 252 -20.01 -28.44 16.81
CA GLY A 252 -18.70 -27.78 17.00
C GLY A 252 -18.81 -26.31 17.37
N ALA A 253 -17.67 -25.62 17.42
CA ALA A 253 -17.65 -24.17 17.63
C ALA A 253 -18.32 -23.45 16.45
N PRO A 254 -19.16 -22.44 16.70
CA PRO A 254 -19.81 -21.71 15.62
C PRO A 254 -18.79 -20.94 14.78
N PRO A 255 -19.12 -20.63 13.52
CA PRO A 255 -18.35 -19.67 12.75
C PRO A 255 -18.37 -18.30 13.43
N GLU A 256 -17.34 -17.52 13.16
CA GLU A 256 -17.25 -16.12 13.57
C GLU A 256 -18.43 -15.32 13.02
N ALA A 257 -18.93 -14.36 13.82
CA ALA A 257 -20.22 -13.73 13.58
C ALA A 257 -20.33 -13.01 12.22
N HIS A 258 -19.25 -12.38 11.75
CA HIS A 258 -19.23 -11.69 10.46
C HIS A 258 -19.32 -12.67 9.28
N TRP A 259 -18.65 -13.82 9.37
CA TRP A 259 -18.77 -14.89 8.37
C TRP A 259 -20.10 -15.61 8.44
N ALA A 260 -20.62 -15.89 9.64
CA ALA A 260 -21.97 -16.44 9.81
C ALA A 260 -23.03 -15.56 9.15
N LYS A 261 -22.91 -14.23 9.32
CA LYS A 261 -23.78 -13.25 8.67
C LYS A 261 -23.64 -13.29 7.14
N ALA A 262 -22.41 -13.31 6.63
CA ALA A 262 -22.16 -13.37 5.20
C ALA A 262 -22.73 -14.65 4.56
N PHE A 263 -22.47 -15.82 5.13
CA PHE A 263 -22.98 -17.10 4.62
C PHE A 263 -24.50 -17.18 4.66
N ARG A 264 -25.15 -16.68 5.73
CA ARG A 264 -26.62 -16.63 5.79
C ARG A 264 -27.22 -15.69 4.76
N ALA A 265 -26.49 -14.65 4.36
CA ALA A 265 -26.93 -13.69 3.36
C ALA A 265 -26.70 -14.17 1.92
N SER A 266 -25.78 -15.11 1.69
CA SER A 266 -25.62 -15.80 0.40
C SER A 266 -26.78 -16.77 0.17
N ARG A 267 -27.85 -16.28 -0.45
CA ARG A 267 -29.05 -17.05 -0.79
C ARG A 267 -29.42 -16.84 -2.26
N PRO A 268 -30.15 -17.78 -2.88
CA PRO A 268 -30.62 -17.60 -4.24
C PRO A 268 -31.43 -16.29 -4.36
N GLY A 269 -31.12 -15.51 -5.38
CA GLY A 269 -31.82 -14.28 -5.71
C GLY A 269 -32.77 -14.45 -6.90
N PRO A 270 -33.61 -13.45 -7.22
CA PRO A 270 -34.47 -13.49 -8.40
C PRO A 270 -33.68 -13.37 -9.71
N THR A 271 -32.44 -12.86 -9.66
CA THR A 271 -31.49 -12.82 -10.79
C THR A 271 -30.12 -13.32 -10.33
N ARG A 272 -29.30 -13.83 -11.26
CA ARG A 272 -27.89 -14.17 -10.97
C ARG A 272 -27.09 -12.92 -10.59
N PHE A 273 -27.40 -11.77 -11.18
CA PHE A 273 -26.75 -10.51 -10.81
C PHE A 273 -26.98 -10.16 -9.34
N GLU A 274 -28.21 -10.22 -8.84
CA GLU A 274 -28.53 -9.89 -7.45
C GLU A 274 -27.94 -10.90 -6.47
N GLU A 275 -28.01 -12.19 -6.80
CA GLU A 275 -27.38 -13.26 -6.01
C GLU A 275 -25.86 -13.03 -5.86
N MET A 276 -25.17 -12.79 -6.98
CA MET A 276 -23.75 -12.44 -7.00
C MET A 276 -23.48 -11.18 -6.17
N ALA A 277 -24.21 -10.09 -6.43
CA ALA A 277 -23.98 -8.81 -5.78
C ALA A 277 -24.13 -8.92 -4.25
N GLN A 278 -25.17 -9.62 -3.77
CA GLN A 278 -25.42 -9.82 -2.34
C GLN A 278 -24.35 -10.70 -1.69
N GLY A 279 -24.04 -11.85 -2.28
CA GLY A 279 -23.05 -12.80 -1.75
C GLY A 279 -21.65 -12.20 -1.68
N VAL A 280 -21.23 -11.55 -2.77
CA VAL A 280 -19.91 -10.89 -2.87
C VAL A 280 -19.82 -9.73 -1.89
N PHE A 281 -20.84 -8.88 -1.82
CA PHE A 281 -20.84 -7.72 -0.94
C PHE A 281 -20.68 -8.11 0.54
N GLN A 282 -21.45 -9.09 1.02
CA GLN A 282 -21.38 -9.50 2.42
C GLN A 282 -20.05 -10.20 2.73
N GLY A 283 -19.56 -11.03 1.82
CA GLY A 283 -18.23 -11.63 1.96
C GLY A 283 -17.11 -10.58 1.96
N MET A 284 -17.18 -9.55 1.10
CA MET A 284 -16.22 -8.44 1.08
C MET A 284 -16.23 -7.66 2.39
N ARG A 285 -17.40 -7.43 3.00
CA ARG A 285 -17.50 -6.78 4.30
C ARG A 285 -16.87 -7.62 5.40
N ALA A 286 -17.23 -8.89 5.48
CA ALA A 286 -16.64 -9.83 6.44
C ALA A 286 -15.11 -9.86 6.31
N HIS A 287 -14.60 -9.96 5.08
CA HIS A 287 -13.18 -10.03 4.82
C HIS A 287 -12.44 -8.70 5.06
N ILE A 288 -12.91 -7.57 4.50
CA ILE A 288 -12.21 -6.27 4.60
C ILE A 288 -12.29 -5.71 6.02
N GLU A 289 -13.45 -5.81 6.67
CA GLU A 289 -13.64 -5.16 7.97
C GLU A 289 -13.00 -5.99 9.10
N GLU A 290 -13.04 -7.34 9.05
CA GLU A 290 -12.56 -8.20 10.13
C GLU A 290 -11.31 -9.02 9.80
N ASP A 291 -11.26 -9.75 8.70
CA ASP A 291 -10.13 -10.65 8.39
C ASP A 291 -8.85 -9.88 8.01
N LEU A 292 -9.00 -8.88 7.14
CA LEU A 292 -7.92 -8.04 6.62
C LEU A 292 -7.05 -7.44 7.72
N PRO A 293 -7.57 -6.65 8.68
CA PRO A 293 -6.74 -6.08 9.74
C PRO A 293 -6.03 -7.15 10.59
N ARG A 294 -6.67 -8.30 10.82
CA ARG A 294 -6.10 -9.39 11.63
C ARG A 294 -4.99 -10.14 10.92
N ALA A 295 -5.16 -10.42 9.62
CA ALA A 295 -4.11 -11.07 8.83
C ALA A 295 -2.89 -10.17 8.67
N LEU A 296 -3.10 -8.88 8.35
CA LEU A 296 -2.00 -7.92 8.23
C LEU A 296 -1.21 -7.82 9.54
N ALA A 297 -1.91 -7.75 10.68
CA ALA A 297 -1.29 -7.72 12.00
C ALA A 297 -0.56 -9.02 12.33
N GLY A 298 -1.19 -10.17 12.14
CA GLY A 298 -0.59 -11.48 12.43
C GLY A 298 0.66 -11.74 11.61
N VAL A 299 0.57 -11.60 10.29
CA VAL A 299 1.73 -11.79 9.39
C VAL A 299 2.86 -10.82 9.74
N TYR A 300 2.55 -9.56 10.05
CA TYR A 300 3.56 -8.61 10.51
C TYR A 300 4.27 -9.07 11.79
N VAL A 301 3.49 -9.45 12.81
CA VAL A 301 4.03 -9.85 14.11
C VAL A 301 4.86 -11.11 14.01
N ASP A 302 4.40 -12.08 13.24
CA ASP A 302 5.03 -13.40 13.14
C ASP A 302 6.34 -13.38 12.33
N HIS A 303 6.50 -12.43 11.41
CA HIS A 303 7.61 -12.46 10.44
C HIS A 303 8.48 -11.19 10.34
N TYR A 304 8.01 -10.05 10.86
CA TYR A 304 8.62 -8.74 10.56
C TYR A 304 8.75 -7.77 11.74
N ALA A 305 8.11 -8.02 12.89
CA ALA A 305 8.10 -7.08 14.01
C ALA A 305 9.50 -6.73 14.56
N ASP A 306 10.49 -7.59 14.33
CA ASP A 306 11.90 -7.38 14.68
C ASP A 306 12.74 -6.79 13.53
N LYS A 307 12.21 -6.76 12.30
CA LYS A 307 12.92 -6.36 11.08
C LYS A 307 12.60 -4.95 10.60
N GLY A 308 11.43 -4.40 10.95
CA GLY A 308 11.03 -3.06 10.55
C GLY A 308 9.65 -2.66 11.05
N ASP A 309 9.24 -1.42 10.78
CA ASP A 309 7.96 -0.91 11.25
C ASP A 309 6.82 -1.37 10.33
N TYR A 310 5.62 -1.58 10.90
CA TYR A 310 4.42 -1.99 10.15
C TYR A 310 4.12 -1.08 8.95
N ALA A 311 4.45 0.21 9.06
CA ALA A 311 4.28 1.20 8.01
C ALA A 311 4.95 0.82 6.69
N ARG A 312 6.01 0.02 6.73
CA ARG A 312 6.80 -0.38 5.56
C ARG A 312 5.97 -1.09 4.47
N PHE A 313 4.94 -1.83 4.86
CA PHE A 313 4.06 -2.56 3.94
C PHE A 313 2.93 -1.72 3.32
N ARG A 314 2.83 -0.43 3.67
CA ARG A 314 1.76 0.46 3.20
C ARG A 314 1.77 0.62 1.68
N ALA A 315 2.95 0.73 1.07
CA ALA A 315 3.08 0.89 -0.37
C ALA A 315 2.51 -0.32 -1.12
N ASP A 316 2.90 -1.53 -0.71
CA ASP A 316 2.42 -2.78 -1.32
C ASP A 316 0.93 -3.00 -1.04
N TYR A 317 0.47 -2.68 0.17
CA TYR A 317 -0.94 -2.71 0.51
C TYR A 317 -1.80 -1.88 -0.46
N LEU A 318 -1.36 -0.66 -0.76
CA LEU A 318 -2.04 0.23 -1.71
C LEU A 318 -1.89 -0.27 -3.15
N ALA A 319 -0.76 -0.91 -3.50
CA ALA A 319 -0.53 -1.51 -4.83
C ALA A 319 -1.50 -2.66 -5.15
N MET A 320 -2.08 -3.32 -4.15
CA MET A 320 -3.07 -4.38 -4.36
C MET A 320 -4.42 -3.88 -4.91
N ALA A 321 -4.72 -2.59 -4.90
CA ALA A 321 -6.04 -2.07 -5.28
C ALA A 321 -6.54 -2.50 -6.69
N PRO A 322 -5.72 -2.44 -7.76
CA PRO A 322 -6.17 -2.81 -9.10
C PRO A 322 -6.50 -4.30 -9.27
N ILE A 323 -6.00 -5.16 -8.39
CA ILE A 323 -6.29 -6.61 -8.43
C ILE A 323 -7.79 -6.85 -8.23
N PHE A 324 -8.42 -6.09 -7.35
CA PHE A 324 -9.86 -6.20 -7.07
C PHE A 324 -10.72 -5.78 -8.26
N ASP A 325 -10.29 -4.78 -9.03
CA ASP A 325 -11.01 -4.34 -10.23
C ASP A 325 -11.02 -5.45 -11.29
N VAL A 326 -9.87 -6.11 -11.51
CA VAL A 326 -9.73 -7.23 -12.45
C VAL A 326 -10.56 -8.43 -11.99
N ALA A 327 -10.51 -8.77 -10.71
CA ALA A 327 -11.30 -9.87 -10.14
C ALA A 327 -12.82 -9.62 -10.27
N GLY A 328 -13.27 -8.39 -10.00
CA GLY A 328 -14.67 -8.00 -10.17
C GLY A 328 -15.13 -8.06 -11.63
N ALA A 329 -14.29 -7.62 -12.57
CA ALA A 329 -14.60 -7.70 -14.00
C ALA A 329 -14.77 -9.14 -14.49
N ARG A 330 -13.92 -10.07 -14.03
CA ARG A 330 -14.02 -11.51 -14.33
C ARG A 330 -15.29 -12.13 -13.74
N LEU A 331 -15.68 -11.71 -12.54
CA LEU A 331 -16.91 -12.23 -11.94
C LEU A 331 -18.15 -11.85 -12.77
N LEU A 332 -18.19 -10.61 -13.27
CA LEU A 332 -19.27 -10.12 -14.13
C LEU A 332 -19.37 -10.85 -15.48
N GLU A 333 -18.33 -11.53 -15.95
CA GLU A 333 -18.40 -12.36 -17.17
C GLU A 333 -19.31 -13.58 -17.01
N HIS A 334 -19.56 -14.01 -15.77
CA HIS A 334 -20.41 -15.16 -15.45
C HIS A 334 -21.89 -14.78 -15.24
N VAL A 335 -22.22 -13.50 -15.33
CA VAL A 335 -23.60 -12.99 -15.20
C VAL A 335 -24.19 -12.78 -16.59
N PRO A 336 -25.42 -13.28 -16.88
CA PRO A 336 -26.08 -13.02 -18.15
C PRO A 336 -26.18 -11.52 -18.45
N SER A 337 -25.76 -11.11 -19.65
CA SER A 337 -25.58 -9.69 -20.00
C SER A 337 -26.87 -8.86 -19.94
N HIS A 338 -28.04 -9.50 -20.04
CA HIS A 338 -29.36 -8.86 -19.94
C HIS A 338 -29.81 -8.61 -18.49
N GLU A 339 -29.22 -9.31 -17.51
CA GLU A 339 -29.48 -9.09 -16.09
C GLU A 339 -28.63 -7.96 -15.50
N ILE A 340 -27.53 -7.59 -16.18
CA ILE A 340 -26.66 -6.49 -15.77
C ILE A 340 -27.40 -5.17 -16.05
N PRO A 341 -27.61 -4.30 -15.05
CA PRO A 341 -28.26 -3.02 -15.25
C PRO A 341 -27.60 -2.23 -16.39
N TRP A 342 -28.41 -1.66 -17.28
CA TRP A 342 -27.91 -0.96 -18.48
C TRP A 342 -26.86 0.12 -18.16
N ARG A 343 -26.96 0.78 -17.00
CA ARG A 343 -25.98 1.76 -16.50
C ARG A 343 -24.61 1.12 -16.20
N ALA A 344 -24.61 -0.06 -15.58
CA ALA A 344 -23.39 -0.83 -15.33
C ALA A 344 -22.77 -1.36 -16.63
N ARG A 345 -23.62 -1.76 -17.59
CA ARG A 345 -23.18 -2.17 -18.94
C ARG A 345 -22.56 -1.01 -19.74
N MET A 346 -23.14 0.18 -19.65
CA MET A 346 -22.63 1.38 -20.33
C MET A 346 -21.36 1.96 -19.69
N ALA A 347 -21.17 1.79 -18.37
CA ALA A 347 -19.93 2.15 -17.69
C ALA A 347 -18.70 1.44 -18.28
N ARG A 348 -18.85 0.18 -18.71
CA ARG A 348 -17.79 -0.60 -19.39
C ARG A 348 -17.40 -0.06 -20.78
N MET A 349 -18.30 0.65 -21.48
CA MET A 349 -18.12 1.01 -22.88
C MET A 349 -17.60 2.44 -23.08
N PHE A 350 -17.86 3.36 -22.15
CA PHE A 350 -17.57 4.80 -22.36
C PHE A 350 -16.92 5.53 -21.17
N LEU A 351 -16.65 4.88 -20.03
CA LEU A 351 -16.06 5.56 -18.87
C LEU A 351 -14.62 5.06 -18.59
N PRO A 352 -13.65 5.98 -18.42
CA PRO A 352 -12.38 5.68 -17.77
C PRO A 352 -12.60 4.96 -16.43
N ARG A 353 -11.78 3.94 -16.12
CA ARG A 353 -11.89 3.04 -14.94
C ARG A 353 -12.12 3.76 -13.61
N GLU A 354 -11.69 5.02 -13.50
CA GLU A 354 -11.81 5.84 -12.29
C GLU A 354 -13.26 6.27 -11.99
N LEU A 355 -14.12 6.40 -13.00
CA LEU A 355 -15.52 6.77 -12.79
C LEU A 355 -16.39 5.57 -12.42
N GLU A 356 -16.06 4.37 -12.89
CA GLU A 356 -16.72 3.11 -12.50
C GLU A 356 -16.64 2.90 -10.98
N GLN A 357 -15.45 3.12 -10.38
CA GLN A 357 -15.24 3.07 -8.94
C GLN A 357 -16.07 4.13 -8.18
N ARG A 358 -16.23 5.33 -8.75
CA ARG A 358 -17.01 6.44 -8.17
C ARG A 358 -18.52 6.21 -8.23
N PHE A 359 -19.01 5.51 -9.24
CA PHE A 359 -20.43 5.18 -9.41
C PHE A 359 -20.86 4.02 -8.51
N MET A 360 -20.03 2.97 -8.36
CA MET A 360 -20.29 1.88 -7.42
C MET A 360 -20.15 2.31 -5.94
N ALA A 361 -19.23 3.24 -5.65
CA ALA A 361 -19.02 3.76 -4.29
C ALA A 361 -20.15 4.70 -3.79
N ARG A 362 -20.97 5.26 -4.68
CA ARG A 362 -21.98 6.28 -4.31
C ARG A 362 -23.26 5.72 -3.71
N GLY A 363 -23.46 4.40 -3.74
CA GLY A 363 -24.70 3.76 -3.26
C GLY A 363 -24.57 3.00 -1.94
N TYR A 364 -23.58 2.10 -1.79
CA TYR A 364 -23.71 1.06 -0.75
C TYR A 364 -22.44 0.67 0.04
N TYR A 365 -21.19 0.89 -0.44
CA TYR A 365 -19.97 0.57 0.33
C TYR A 365 -18.70 1.21 -0.26
N ASP A 366 -17.99 2.04 0.51
CA ASP A 366 -16.74 2.71 0.10
C ASP A 366 -15.54 1.79 0.39
N ILE A 367 -15.24 0.88 -0.55
CA ILE A 367 -14.13 -0.08 -0.47
C ILE A 367 -12.78 0.63 -0.26
N PRO A 368 -12.41 1.68 -1.02
CA PRO A 368 -11.14 2.38 -0.80
C PRO A 368 -10.98 2.91 0.62
N ARG A 369 -12.03 3.52 1.19
CA ARG A 369 -12.00 4.00 2.58
C ARG A 369 -11.89 2.85 3.57
N LYS A 370 -12.71 1.80 3.42
CA LYS A 370 -12.73 0.64 4.33
C LYS A 370 -11.42 -0.12 4.35
N ARG A 371 -10.75 -0.23 3.20
CA ARG A 371 -9.40 -0.78 3.09
C ARG A 371 -8.37 0.06 3.86
N ARG A 372 -8.39 1.40 3.72
CA ARG A 372 -7.51 2.26 4.54
C ARG A 372 -7.76 2.09 6.03
N GLU A 373 -9.03 2.09 6.46
CA GLU A 373 -9.41 1.84 7.86
C GLU A 373 -8.89 0.47 8.36
N ALA A 374 -8.97 -0.56 7.53
CA ALA A 374 -8.47 -1.90 7.84
C ALA A 374 -6.95 -1.93 8.02
N PHE A 375 -6.18 -1.25 7.16
CA PHE A 375 -4.73 -1.17 7.33
C PHE A 375 -4.33 -0.51 8.65
N GLU A 376 -4.99 0.60 9.00
CA GLU A 376 -4.77 1.31 10.27
C GLU A 376 -5.22 0.49 11.49
N ARG A 377 -6.31 -0.28 11.37
CA ARG A 377 -6.72 -1.22 12.41
C ARG A 377 -5.68 -2.34 12.58
N GLY A 378 -5.09 -2.82 11.49
CA GLY A 378 -4.00 -3.81 11.55
C GLY A 378 -2.76 -3.29 12.29
N GLU A 379 -2.37 -2.03 12.08
CA GLU A 379 -1.27 -1.39 12.82
C GLU A 379 -1.52 -1.36 14.34
N ARG A 380 -2.75 -1.01 14.74
CA ARG A 380 -3.16 -1.02 16.15
C ARG A 380 -3.16 -2.44 16.74
N LEU A 381 -3.68 -3.42 16.00
CA LEU A 381 -3.69 -4.82 16.42
C LEU A 381 -2.28 -5.38 16.57
N ALA A 382 -1.39 -5.09 15.61
CA ALA A 382 0.02 -5.48 15.68
C ALA A 382 0.69 -4.95 16.95
N SER A 383 0.46 -3.67 17.27
CA SER A 383 0.99 -3.05 18.49
C SER A 383 0.52 -3.78 19.75
N LEU A 384 -0.77 -4.09 19.85
CA LEU A 384 -1.34 -4.84 20.98
C LEU A 384 -0.79 -6.28 21.09
N LEU A 385 -0.58 -6.95 19.96
CA LEU A 385 0.00 -8.29 19.92
C LEU A 385 1.45 -8.29 20.40
N ILE A 386 2.26 -7.32 19.97
CA ILE A 386 3.65 -7.15 20.41
C ILE A 386 3.73 -6.89 21.92
N GLU A 387 2.86 -6.01 22.44
CA GLU A 387 2.78 -5.73 23.88
C GLU A 387 2.44 -6.98 24.70
N ARG A 388 1.57 -7.85 24.16
CA ARG A 388 1.17 -9.11 24.80
C ARG A 388 2.29 -10.17 24.77
N ILE A 389 3.06 -10.24 23.69
CA ILE A 389 4.17 -11.20 23.50
C ILE A 389 5.42 -10.79 24.30
N ARG A 390 5.57 -9.50 24.66
CA ARG A 390 6.66 -9.01 25.52
C ARG A 390 6.22 -8.76 26.99
N PRO A 391 5.78 -9.76 27.79
CA PRO A 391 5.47 -9.49 29.18
C PRO A 391 6.73 -9.50 30.09
N THR A 392 6.84 -8.42 30.86
CA THR A 392 7.35 -8.31 32.26
C THR A 392 8.83 -8.50 32.63
N SER A 393 9.77 -8.91 31.77
CA SER A 393 11.21 -8.94 32.15
C SER A 393 11.90 -7.57 32.01
N GLU A 394 11.60 -6.82 30.94
CA GLU A 394 12.18 -5.49 30.70
C GLU A 394 11.56 -4.39 31.57
N ARG A 395 10.25 -4.45 31.87
CA ARG A 395 9.60 -3.51 32.80
C ARG A 395 10.19 -3.60 34.22
N ARG A 396 10.58 -4.80 34.67
CA ARG A 396 11.29 -4.97 35.97
C ARG A 396 12.73 -4.47 35.92
N ARG A 397 13.43 -4.63 34.79
CA ARG A 397 14.80 -4.12 34.60
C ARG A 397 14.85 -2.59 34.51
N THR A 398 13.92 -1.95 33.81
CA THR A 398 13.83 -0.50 33.71
C THR A 398 13.37 0.13 35.03
N ALA A 399 12.42 -0.50 35.74
CA ALA A 399 12.00 -0.09 37.09
C ALA A 399 13.12 -0.27 38.15
N LYS A 400 13.91 -1.36 38.09
CA LYS A 400 15.09 -1.53 38.97
C LYS A 400 16.21 -0.55 38.64
N LYS A 401 16.45 -0.23 37.37
CA LYS A 401 17.45 0.77 36.96
C LYS A 401 17.05 2.18 37.38
N SER A 402 15.77 2.57 37.28
CA SER A 402 15.29 3.88 37.73
C SER A 402 15.25 4.01 39.25
N ALA A 403 14.90 2.95 39.98
CA ALA A 403 14.98 2.91 41.45
C ALA A 403 16.42 2.97 41.98
N SER A 404 17.37 2.28 41.32
CA SER A 404 18.81 2.35 41.63
C SER A 404 19.40 3.75 41.39
N LYS A 405 18.99 4.40 40.29
CA LYS A 405 19.41 5.77 39.97
C LYS A 405 18.88 6.80 40.98
N ARG A 406 17.63 6.67 41.43
CA ARG A 406 17.04 7.51 42.50
C ARG A 406 17.69 7.32 43.88
N LYS A 407 18.06 6.09 44.25
CA LYS A 407 18.80 5.84 45.51
C LYS A 407 20.22 6.41 45.48
N ARG A 408 20.88 6.42 44.32
CA ARG A 408 22.23 7.01 44.15
C ARG A 408 22.22 8.54 44.18
N THR A 409 21.16 9.20 43.69
CA THR A 409 21.03 10.67 43.76
C THR A 409 20.65 11.15 45.16
N ALA A 410 19.84 10.39 45.92
CA ALA A 410 19.49 10.75 47.30
C ALA A 410 20.66 10.61 48.30
N LYS A 411 21.67 9.79 48.01
CA LYS A 411 22.87 9.63 48.86
C LYS A 411 23.97 10.67 48.61
N ARG A 412 23.81 11.54 47.59
CA ARG A 412 24.84 12.49 47.15
C ARG A 412 24.56 13.95 47.54
N THR A 413 23.49 14.22 48.26
CA THR A 413 23.20 15.57 48.78
C THR A 413 23.95 15.76 50.11
N PRO A 414 24.94 16.67 50.21
CA PRO A 414 25.61 16.94 51.48
C PRO A 414 24.67 17.75 52.38
N LYS A 415 24.49 17.30 53.62
CA LYS A 415 23.90 18.13 54.68
C LYS A 415 24.79 19.36 54.86
N ARG A 416 24.31 20.53 54.45
CA ARG A 416 24.89 21.81 54.85
C ARG A 416 24.49 22.06 56.30
N GLY A 417 25.50 22.03 57.19
CA GLY A 417 25.48 22.63 58.51
C GLY A 417 26.45 23.80 58.50
#